data_AF-A0A847DA39-F1
#
_entry.id   AF-A0A847DA39-F1
#
_cell.length_a   1.000
_cell.length_b   1.000
_cell.length_c   1.000
_cell.angle_alpha   90.00
_cell.angle_beta   90.00
_cell.angle_gamma   90.00
#
_symmetry.space_group_name_H-M   'P 1'
#
loop_
_entity.id
_entity.type
_entity.pdbx_description
1 polymer ?
#
loop_
_entity_poly.entity_id
_entity_poly.type
_entity_poly.pdbx_seq_one_letter_code
_entity_poly.pdbx_strand_id
1 'polypeptide(L)'
;MKFKLPAAVVTFLNGWIFSLLVAILIATSIKSSLADWNTVPTGSMKPTIIEGDRIFVNKLAYDLKVPYTTTHLAEWGNPERGEIVVFYSPEDGKRLVKRVVGVPGDTISMQDSKLYINGKPLSYRYPEETDFYNFLVKDQYKEATIIEDLNNRIHPVLILSHPEVLSSFETKTVPEGKYFMMGDNRYNSADSRYFGFVDRKLIVGRATAIVISLDINNMYKPRFERFFERLP
;
A
#
# COMPACT_ATOMS: atom_id res chain seq x y z
N MET A 1 22.71 -26.12 44.93
CA MET A 1 23.12 -24.77 45.36
C MET A 1 22.25 -23.74 44.64
N LYS A 2 21.29 -23.08 45.31
CA LYS A 2 20.43 -22.06 44.67
C LYS A 2 21.17 -20.72 44.68
N PHE A 3 21.67 -20.29 43.53
CA PHE A 3 22.25 -18.96 43.37
C PHE A 3 21.13 -17.92 43.60
N LYS A 4 21.17 -17.21 44.73
CA LYS A 4 20.27 -16.08 44.99
C LYS A 4 20.97 -14.81 44.54
N LEU A 5 20.37 -14.09 43.60
CA LEU A 5 20.83 -12.77 43.18
C LEU A 5 20.80 -11.80 44.38
N PRO A 6 21.76 -10.86 44.48
CA PRO A 6 21.77 -9.84 45.53
C PRO A 6 20.47 -9.03 45.49
N ALA A 7 19.90 -8.70 46.65
CA ALA A 7 18.65 -7.95 46.74
C ALA A 7 18.67 -6.62 45.95
N ALA A 8 19.82 -5.93 45.92
CA ALA A 8 20.02 -4.72 45.11
C ALA A 8 19.92 -4.98 43.59
N VAL A 9 20.41 -6.13 43.12
CA VAL A 9 20.32 -6.55 41.70
C VAL A 9 18.88 -6.93 41.36
N VAL A 10 18.15 -7.57 42.28
CA VAL A 10 16.73 -7.89 42.11
C VAL A 10 15.88 -6.60 42.06
N THR A 11 16.10 -5.64 42.95
CA THR A 11 15.38 -4.35 42.96
C THR A 11 15.72 -3.50 41.73
N PHE A 12 16.99 -3.48 41.31
CA PHE A 12 17.43 -2.82 40.09
C PHE A 12 16.79 -3.47 38.84
N LEU A 13 16.87 -4.80 38.70
CA LEU A 13 16.23 -5.52 37.60
C LEU A 13 14.72 -5.29 37.59
N ASN A 14 14.04 -5.34 38.73
CA ASN A 14 12.59 -5.14 38.80
C ASN A 14 12.15 -3.74 38.35
N GLY A 15 12.90 -2.69 38.69
CA GLY A 15 12.60 -1.32 38.25
C GLY A 15 12.86 -1.10 36.75
N TRP A 16 13.99 -1.59 36.24
CA TRP A 16 14.38 -1.43 34.84
C TRP A 16 13.57 -2.32 33.89
N ILE A 17 13.25 -3.56 34.29
CA ILE A 17 12.39 -4.46 33.51
C ILE A 17 11.00 -3.85 33.37
N PHE A 18 10.41 -3.33 34.43
CA PHE A 18 9.10 -2.68 34.35
C PHE A 18 9.13 -1.49 33.38
N SER A 19 10.15 -0.63 33.50
CA SER A 19 10.33 0.54 32.63
C SER A 19 10.52 0.14 31.16
N LEU A 20 11.29 -0.92 30.91
CA LEU A 20 11.50 -1.48 29.57
C LEU A 20 10.20 -2.07 29.00
N LEU A 21 9.43 -2.81 29.80
CA LEU A 21 8.13 -3.37 29.38
C LEU A 21 7.14 -2.26 29.03
N VAL A 22 7.07 -1.20 29.84
CA VAL A 22 6.24 -0.02 29.55
C VAL A 22 6.71 0.66 28.27
N ALA A 23 8.01 0.85 28.09
CA ALA A 23 8.56 1.44 26.87
C ALA A 23 8.25 0.59 25.62
N ILE A 24 8.38 -0.73 25.70
CA ILE A 24 8.03 -1.66 24.63
C ILE A 24 6.53 -1.60 24.33
N LEU A 25 5.68 -1.59 25.36
CA LEU A 25 4.22 -1.49 25.20
C LEU A 25 3.83 -0.19 24.51
N ILE A 26 4.40 0.94 24.93
CA ILE A 26 4.17 2.25 24.31
C ILE A 26 4.66 2.24 22.86
N ALA A 27 5.91 1.82 22.62
CA ALA A 27 6.50 1.81 21.28
C ALA A 27 5.72 0.91 20.31
N THR A 28 5.32 -0.27 20.76
CA THR A 28 4.53 -1.20 19.93
C THR A 28 3.09 -0.72 19.75
N SER A 29 2.49 -0.04 20.72
CA SER A 29 1.17 0.58 20.58
C SER A 29 1.20 1.73 19.57
N ILE A 30 2.22 2.59 19.64
CA ILE A 30 2.48 3.65 18.66
C ILE A 30 2.65 3.06 17.26
N LYS A 31 3.47 2.02 17.11
CA LYS A 31 3.65 1.32 15.83
C LYS A 31 2.34 0.70 15.33
N SER A 32 1.53 0.19 16.25
CA SER A 32 0.27 -0.47 15.92
C SER A 32 -0.78 0.54 15.42
N SER A 33 -0.89 1.71 16.05
CA SER A 33 -1.94 2.70 15.78
C SER A 33 -1.55 3.89 14.91
N LEU A 34 -0.28 4.32 14.92
CA LEU A 34 0.11 5.61 14.32
C LEU A 34 0.91 5.45 13.02
N ALA A 35 1.95 4.62 13.04
CA ALA A 35 2.85 4.47 11.90
C ALA A 35 3.38 3.04 11.79
N ASP A 36 3.45 2.52 10.57
CA ASP A 36 4.07 1.23 10.30
C ASP A 36 5.06 1.32 9.15
N TRP A 37 5.99 0.38 9.12
CA TRP A 37 6.93 0.21 8.03
C TRP A 37 6.88 -1.24 7.56
N ASN A 38 6.18 -1.49 6.47
CA ASN A 38 5.91 -2.85 6.01
C ASN A 38 6.79 -3.20 4.80
N THR A 39 7.44 -4.36 4.85
CA THR A 39 8.12 -4.93 3.68
C THR A 39 7.06 -5.40 2.68
N VAL A 40 7.26 -5.08 1.41
CA VAL A 40 6.38 -5.47 0.31
C VAL A 40 6.95 -6.74 -0.35
N PRO A 41 6.24 -7.88 -0.25
CA PRO A 41 6.76 -9.15 -0.75
C PRO A 41 6.31 -9.50 -2.18
N THR A 42 5.40 -8.71 -2.79
CA THR A 42 4.82 -9.03 -4.10
C THR A 42 4.96 -7.87 -5.08
N GLY A 43 5.00 -8.18 -6.38
CA GLY A 43 5.13 -7.22 -7.48
C GLY A 43 3.82 -6.66 -8.04
N SER A 44 2.72 -6.74 -7.28
CA SER A 44 1.40 -6.28 -7.74
C SER A 44 1.29 -4.76 -7.89
N MET A 45 2.23 -4.01 -7.31
CA MET A 45 2.32 -2.55 -7.39
C MET A 45 3.48 -2.07 -8.28
N LYS A 46 4.07 -2.96 -9.09
CA LYS A 46 5.06 -2.56 -10.09
C LYS A 46 4.46 -1.59 -11.11
N PRO A 47 5.21 -0.60 -11.62
CA PRO A 47 6.62 -0.33 -11.29
C PRO A 47 6.80 0.57 -10.05
N THR A 48 5.72 1.17 -9.54
CA THR A 48 5.71 2.12 -8.42
C THR A 48 6.37 1.56 -7.16
N ILE A 49 5.95 0.36 -6.74
CA ILE A 49 6.50 -0.37 -5.59
C ILE A 49 6.93 -1.76 -6.05
N ILE A 50 8.15 -2.14 -5.73
CA ILE A 50 8.76 -3.41 -6.16
C ILE A 50 9.10 -4.29 -4.95
N GLU A 51 9.25 -5.60 -5.18
CA GLU A 51 9.55 -6.53 -4.09
C GLU A 51 10.83 -6.12 -3.35
N GLY A 52 10.77 -6.18 -2.02
CA GLY A 52 11.86 -5.76 -1.15
C GLY A 52 11.86 -4.27 -0.77
N ASP A 53 10.92 -3.47 -1.30
CA ASP A 53 10.63 -2.14 -0.75
C ASP A 53 10.02 -2.26 0.64
N ARG A 54 10.41 -1.35 1.54
CA ARG A 54 9.76 -1.11 2.83
C ARG A 54 9.03 0.21 2.76
N ILE A 55 7.71 0.18 2.82
CA ILE A 55 6.88 1.38 2.69
C ILE A 55 6.50 1.95 4.06
N PHE A 56 6.52 3.27 4.18
CA PHE A 56 5.96 3.98 5.31
C PHE A 56 4.45 4.09 5.17
N VAL A 57 3.74 3.68 6.21
CA VAL A 57 2.28 3.69 6.29
C VAL A 57 1.86 4.66 7.38
N ASN A 58 1.23 5.77 6.97
CA ASN A 58 0.57 6.70 7.87
C ASN A 58 -0.81 6.14 8.24
N LYS A 59 -0.95 5.61 9.45
CA LYS A 59 -2.23 5.07 9.96
C LYS A 59 -3.16 6.17 10.45
N LEU A 60 -2.61 7.34 10.79
CA LEU A 60 -3.34 8.58 11.10
C LEU A 60 -3.77 9.35 9.85
N ALA A 61 -3.65 8.79 8.64
CA ALA A 61 -4.11 9.50 7.45
C ALA A 61 -5.61 9.82 7.51
N TYR A 62 -6.39 8.94 8.14
CA TYR A 62 -7.85 8.99 8.08
C TYR A 62 -8.54 8.84 9.44
N ASP A 63 -7.90 8.14 10.38
CA ASP A 63 -8.51 7.76 11.65
C ASP A 63 -7.46 7.46 12.73
N LEU A 64 -7.90 7.46 13.98
CA LEU A 64 -7.16 6.95 15.14
C LEU A 64 -7.73 5.59 15.52
N LYS A 65 -6.90 4.54 15.53
CA LYS A 65 -7.33 3.18 15.90
C LYS A 65 -6.87 2.79 17.30
N VAL A 66 -7.68 1.98 18.00
CA VAL A 66 -7.22 1.29 19.22
C VAL A 66 -6.05 0.37 18.87
N PRO A 67 -4.91 0.43 19.60
CA PRO A 67 -3.75 -0.40 19.33
C PRO A 67 -4.10 -1.87 19.11
N TYR A 68 -3.51 -2.45 18.07
CA TYR A 68 -3.63 -3.87 17.68
C TYR A 68 -5.03 -4.30 17.20
N THR A 69 -5.92 -3.36 16.93
CA THR A 69 -7.26 -3.63 16.41
C THR A 69 -7.55 -2.81 15.15
N THR A 70 -8.69 -3.07 14.52
CA THR A 70 -9.28 -2.23 13.46
C THR A 70 -10.37 -1.30 13.99
N THR A 71 -10.56 -1.21 15.30
CA THR A 71 -11.60 -0.38 15.92
C THR A 71 -11.19 1.09 15.92
N HIS A 72 -12.04 1.94 15.37
CA HIS A 72 -11.84 3.38 15.25
C HIS A 72 -12.21 4.09 16.57
N LEU A 73 -11.31 4.94 17.07
CA LEU A 73 -11.56 5.87 18.19
C LEU A 73 -12.08 7.22 17.69
N ALA A 74 -11.55 7.67 16.56
CA ALA A 74 -11.95 8.90 15.89
C ALA A 74 -11.67 8.78 14.39
N GLU A 75 -12.49 9.42 13.56
CA GLU A 75 -12.35 9.46 12.10
C GLU A 75 -12.41 10.93 11.65
N TRP A 76 -11.52 11.32 10.75
CA TRP A 76 -11.44 12.69 10.21
C TRP A 76 -11.32 12.73 8.69
N GLY A 77 -11.15 11.58 8.04
CA GLY A 77 -10.97 11.53 6.61
C GLY A 77 -11.23 10.15 6.02
N ASN A 78 -11.16 10.11 4.71
CA ASN A 78 -11.37 8.92 3.91
C ASN A 78 -10.33 8.85 2.79
N PRO A 79 -9.93 7.64 2.35
CA PRO A 79 -9.06 7.49 1.20
C PRO A 79 -9.61 8.20 -0.04
N GLU A 80 -8.74 8.92 -0.71
CA GLU A 80 -9.03 9.60 -1.95
C GLU A 80 -8.60 8.78 -3.16
N ARG A 81 -9.20 9.10 -4.32
CA ARG A 81 -8.80 8.49 -5.59
C ARG A 81 -7.31 8.73 -5.84
N GLY A 82 -6.64 7.68 -6.31
CA GLY A 82 -5.23 7.64 -6.64
C GLY A 82 -4.30 7.48 -5.45
N GLU A 83 -4.79 7.50 -4.19
CA GLU A 83 -3.93 7.20 -3.05
C GLU A 83 -3.55 5.71 -3.00
N ILE A 84 -2.35 5.41 -2.51
CA ILE A 84 -1.92 4.05 -2.23
C ILE A 84 -2.22 3.73 -0.78
N VAL A 85 -2.93 2.64 -0.53
CA VAL A 85 -3.36 2.25 0.82
C VAL A 85 -2.93 0.82 1.15
N VAL A 86 -2.76 0.59 2.44
CA VAL A 86 -2.61 -0.75 3.02
C VAL A 86 -3.93 -1.17 3.63
N PHE A 87 -4.41 -2.38 3.33
CA PHE A 87 -5.67 -2.90 3.85
C PHE A 87 -5.59 -4.42 4.04
N TYR A 88 -6.52 -4.97 4.82
CA TYR A 88 -6.69 -6.42 4.93
C TYR A 88 -7.60 -6.92 3.81
N SER A 89 -7.12 -7.90 3.05
CA SER A 89 -7.87 -8.55 1.96
C SER A 89 -9.20 -9.10 2.48
N PRO A 90 -10.32 -8.84 1.79
CA PRO A 90 -11.61 -9.43 2.16
C PRO A 90 -11.66 -10.95 1.89
N GLU A 91 -10.76 -11.47 1.05
CA GLU A 91 -10.73 -12.88 0.67
C GLU A 91 -10.03 -13.77 1.70
N ASP A 92 -8.84 -13.36 2.17
CA ASP A 92 -7.97 -14.20 2.99
C ASP A 92 -7.39 -13.47 4.23
N GLY A 93 -7.77 -12.21 4.45
CA GLY A 93 -7.29 -11.41 5.57
C GLY A 93 -5.81 -11.00 5.49
N LYS A 94 -5.09 -11.28 4.39
CA LYS A 94 -3.70 -10.85 4.24
C LYS A 94 -3.61 -9.34 4.02
N ARG A 95 -2.51 -8.73 4.47
CA ARG A 95 -2.24 -7.31 4.19
C ARG A 95 -1.87 -7.14 2.71
N LEU A 96 -2.60 -6.28 2.03
CA LEU A 96 -2.36 -5.89 0.64
C LEU A 96 -2.02 -4.41 0.56
N VAL A 97 -1.23 -4.06 -0.46
CA VAL A 97 -0.98 -2.68 -0.90
C VAL A 97 -1.58 -2.54 -2.28
N LYS A 98 -2.47 -1.57 -2.45
CA LYS A 98 -3.15 -1.25 -3.73
C LYS A 98 -3.39 0.25 -3.84
N ARG A 99 -3.67 0.71 -5.06
CA ARG A 99 -4.14 2.06 -5.33
C ARG A 99 -5.66 2.12 -5.27
N VAL A 100 -6.18 3.17 -4.65
CA VAL A 100 -7.61 3.50 -4.64
C VAL A 100 -8.00 4.01 -6.02
N VAL A 101 -8.79 3.24 -6.75
CA VAL A 101 -9.26 3.61 -8.09
C VAL A 101 -10.67 4.17 -8.05
N GLY A 102 -11.55 3.57 -7.25
CA GLY A 102 -12.93 4.02 -7.06
C GLY A 102 -13.23 4.30 -5.59
N VAL A 103 -13.92 5.40 -5.34
CA VAL A 103 -14.42 5.82 -4.01
C VAL A 103 -15.95 5.67 -3.96
N PRO A 104 -16.59 5.71 -2.77
CA PRO A 104 -18.04 5.62 -2.65
C PRO A 104 -18.80 6.50 -3.65
N GLY A 105 -19.82 5.93 -4.30
CA GLY A 105 -20.64 6.61 -5.29
C GLY A 105 -20.09 6.60 -6.72
N ASP A 106 -18.82 6.22 -6.94
CA ASP A 106 -18.30 6.08 -8.29
C ASP A 106 -18.95 4.91 -9.04
N THR A 107 -19.03 5.06 -10.36
CA THR A 107 -19.23 3.93 -11.28
C THR A 107 -17.91 3.61 -11.97
N ILE A 108 -17.49 2.35 -11.92
CA ILE A 108 -16.24 1.87 -12.50
C ILE A 108 -16.56 0.79 -13.51
N SER A 109 -16.03 0.90 -14.73
CA SER A 109 -16.06 -0.15 -15.75
C SER A 109 -14.71 -0.25 -16.45
N MET A 110 -14.48 -1.36 -17.15
CA MET A 110 -13.33 -1.52 -18.01
C MET A 110 -13.77 -2.09 -19.34
N GLN A 111 -13.27 -1.49 -20.43
CA GLN A 111 -13.51 -1.93 -21.80
C GLN A 111 -12.16 -1.93 -22.51
N ASP A 112 -11.77 -3.05 -23.10
CA ASP A 112 -10.51 -3.21 -23.81
C ASP A 112 -9.29 -2.77 -22.99
N SER A 113 -9.25 -3.19 -21.72
CA SER A 113 -8.24 -2.80 -20.73
C SER A 113 -8.16 -1.31 -20.38
N LYS A 114 -9.07 -0.49 -20.94
CA LYS A 114 -9.20 0.93 -20.62
C LYS A 114 -10.20 1.11 -19.48
N LEU A 115 -9.78 1.79 -18.43
CA LEU A 115 -10.64 2.05 -17.27
C LEU A 115 -11.54 3.26 -17.53
N TYR A 116 -12.79 3.16 -17.09
CA TYR A 116 -13.79 4.21 -17.13
C TYR A 116 -14.28 4.48 -15.71
N ILE A 117 -14.38 5.76 -15.38
CA ILE A 117 -14.86 6.25 -14.10
C ILE A 117 -15.98 7.25 -14.37
N ASN A 118 -17.16 7.00 -13.82
CA ASN A 118 -18.33 7.87 -14.01
C ASN A 118 -18.65 8.09 -15.50
N GLY A 119 -18.54 7.01 -16.28
CA GLY A 119 -18.73 7.00 -17.74
C GLY A 119 -17.61 7.65 -18.55
N LYS A 120 -16.60 8.27 -17.90
CA LYS A 120 -15.49 8.94 -18.57
C LYS A 120 -14.27 8.00 -18.66
N PRO A 121 -13.68 7.81 -19.84
CA PRO A 121 -12.43 7.05 -19.94
C PRO A 121 -11.31 7.78 -19.23
N LEU A 122 -10.44 7.04 -18.54
CA LEU A 122 -9.20 7.61 -18.03
C LEU A 122 -8.25 8.00 -19.15
N SER A 123 -7.38 8.96 -18.84
CA SER A 123 -6.31 9.40 -19.73
C SER A 123 -5.09 8.51 -19.55
N TYR A 124 -4.56 8.06 -20.68
CA TYR A 124 -3.35 7.25 -20.76
C TYR A 124 -2.40 7.91 -21.76
N ARG A 125 -1.11 7.90 -21.46
CA ARG A 125 -0.07 8.32 -22.40
C ARG A 125 1.15 7.43 -22.30
N TYR A 126 1.91 7.40 -23.39
CA TYR A 126 3.23 6.79 -23.37
C TYR A 126 4.16 7.60 -22.43
N PRO A 127 5.02 6.94 -21.66
CA PRO A 127 5.99 7.62 -20.81
C PRO A 127 7.05 8.32 -21.66
N GLU A 128 7.52 9.46 -21.17
CA GLU A 128 8.74 10.11 -21.63
C GLU A 128 9.94 9.63 -20.79
N GLU A 129 11.18 9.87 -21.24
CA GLU A 129 12.39 9.52 -20.47
C GLU A 129 12.39 10.12 -19.05
N THR A 130 11.83 11.33 -18.92
CA THR A 130 11.66 12.01 -17.64
C THR A 130 10.73 11.26 -16.70
N ASP A 131 9.68 10.61 -17.20
CA ASP A 131 8.77 9.82 -16.37
C ASP A 131 9.45 8.58 -15.79
N PHE A 132 10.29 7.90 -16.59
CA PHE A 132 11.02 6.73 -16.09
C PHE A 132 11.95 7.10 -14.94
N TYR A 133 12.60 8.25 -15.03
CA TYR A 133 13.41 8.78 -13.93
C TYR A 133 12.56 9.18 -12.73
N ASN A 134 11.51 9.99 -12.94
CA ASN A 134 10.67 10.52 -11.87
C ASN A 134 9.94 9.43 -11.07
N PHE A 135 9.58 8.32 -11.72
CA PHE A 135 8.91 7.19 -11.07
C PHE A 135 9.83 5.99 -10.79
N LEU A 136 11.14 6.14 -11.03
CA LEU A 136 12.15 5.11 -10.76
C LEU A 136 11.81 3.77 -11.43
N VAL A 137 11.33 3.84 -12.67
CA VAL A 137 10.95 2.67 -13.46
C VAL A 137 12.22 1.96 -13.92
N LYS A 138 12.38 0.70 -13.49
CA LYS A 138 13.50 -0.13 -13.93
C LYS A 138 13.42 -0.42 -15.44
N ASP A 139 14.58 -0.52 -16.09
CA ASP A 139 14.69 -0.75 -17.54
C ASP A 139 13.84 -1.93 -18.04
N GLN A 140 13.85 -3.05 -17.30
CA GLN A 140 13.05 -4.23 -17.63
C GLN A 140 11.52 -4.01 -17.67
N TYR A 141 11.01 -2.89 -17.15
CA TYR A 141 9.60 -2.55 -17.12
C TYR A 141 9.23 -1.42 -18.09
N LYS A 142 10.21 -0.74 -18.71
CA LYS A 142 9.96 0.44 -19.55
C LYS A 142 8.97 0.16 -20.69
N GLU A 143 9.17 -0.93 -21.43
CA GLU A 143 8.33 -1.31 -22.58
C GLU A 143 6.86 -1.59 -22.22
N ALA A 144 6.60 -2.03 -20.99
CA ALA A 144 5.26 -2.36 -20.52
C ALA A 144 4.59 -1.22 -19.73
N THR A 145 5.30 -0.11 -19.53
CA THR A 145 4.83 1.00 -18.70
C THR A 145 4.02 2.00 -19.54
N ILE A 146 2.88 2.41 -19.00
CA ILE A 146 2.12 3.57 -19.46
C ILE A 146 1.88 4.50 -18.27
N ILE A 147 1.67 5.78 -18.55
CA ILE A 147 1.26 6.74 -17.51
C ILE A 147 -0.26 6.83 -17.50
N GLU A 148 -0.87 6.56 -16.35
CA GLU A 148 -2.29 6.73 -16.09
C GLU A 148 -2.54 7.99 -15.25
N ASP A 149 -3.59 8.74 -15.60
CA ASP A 149 -4.09 9.85 -14.80
C ASP A 149 -5.40 9.49 -14.08
N LEU A 150 -5.36 9.42 -12.75
CA LEU A 150 -6.53 9.28 -11.88
C LEU A 150 -6.98 10.64 -11.33
N ASN A 151 -7.60 11.46 -12.17
CA ASN A 151 -8.10 12.80 -11.81
C ASN A 151 -7.02 13.70 -11.17
N ASN A 152 -5.96 13.99 -11.93
CA ASN A 152 -4.79 14.79 -11.56
C ASN A 152 -3.77 14.07 -10.66
N ARG A 153 -3.87 12.75 -10.51
CA ARG A 153 -2.83 11.92 -9.88
C ARG A 153 -2.23 10.99 -10.93
N ILE A 154 -1.17 11.48 -11.56
CA ILE A 154 -0.40 10.75 -12.55
C ILE A 154 0.49 9.69 -11.88
N HIS A 155 0.51 8.49 -12.43
CA HIS A 155 1.36 7.40 -11.93
C HIS A 155 1.62 6.37 -13.04
N PRO A 156 2.72 5.62 -12.95
CA PRO A 156 3.00 4.56 -13.92
C PRO A 156 2.19 3.31 -13.57
N VAL A 157 1.74 2.61 -14.62
CA VAL A 157 1.12 1.30 -14.50
C VAL A 157 1.73 0.36 -15.53
N LEU A 158 1.85 -0.92 -15.18
CA LEU A 158 2.24 -1.94 -16.15
C LEU A 158 1.00 -2.53 -16.82
N ILE A 159 0.97 -2.49 -18.14
CA ILE A 159 -0.01 -3.19 -18.98
C ILE A 159 0.69 -4.25 -19.82
N LEU A 160 0.04 -5.39 -20.07
CA LEU A 160 0.54 -6.32 -21.08
C LEU A 160 0.11 -5.80 -22.45
N SER A 161 1.08 -5.51 -23.31
CA SER A 161 0.87 -5.19 -24.73
C SER A 161 0.53 -6.45 -25.55
N HIS A 162 -0.39 -7.30 -25.07
CA HIS A 162 -0.88 -8.46 -25.81
C HIS A 162 -2.37 -8.29 -26.11
N PRO A 163 -2.77 -8.07 -27.38
CA PRO A 163 -4.16 -7.80 -27.76
C PRO A 163 -5.14 -8.95 -27.46
N GLU A 164 -4.66 -10.14 -27.13
CA GLU A 164 -5.50 -11.32 -26.87
C GLU A 164 -6.00 -11.44 -25.41
N VAL A 165 -5.49 -10.61 -24.47
CA VAL A 165 -5.94 -10.59 -23.07
C VAL A 165 -6.45 -9.20 -22.72
N LEU A 166 -7.48 -8.76 -23.43
CA LEU A 166 -8.20 -7.54 -23.08
C LEU A 166 -9.06 -7.83 -21.84
N SER A 167 -8.86 -7.08 -20.76
CA SER A 167 -9.70 -7.16 -19.58
C SER A 167 -10.90 -6.24 -19.76
N SER A 168 -12.10 -6.79 -19.62
CA SER A 168 -13.34 -6.03 -19.61
C SER A 168 -14.22 -6.49 -18.46
N PHE A 169 -14.93 -5.55 -17.84
CA PHE A 169 -15.96 -5.85 -16.86
C PHE A 169 -17.07 -4.80 -16.91
N GLU A 170 -18.29 -5.25 -16.66
CA GLU A 170 -19.48 -4.41 -16.64
C GLU A 170 -19.39 -3.30 -15.58
N THR A 171 -20.15 -2.23 -15.77
CA THR A 171 -20.19 -1.12 -14.81
C THR A 171 -20.60 -1.59 -13.42
N LYS A 172 -19.73 -1.33 -12.44
CA LYS A 172 -19.98 -1.58 -11.03
C LYS A 172 -20.04 -0.24 -10.29
N THR A 173 -21.07 -0.04 -9.49
CA THR A 173 -21.20 1.13 -8.61
C THR A 173 -20.53 0.81 -7.28
N VAL A 174 -19.60 1.65 -6.83
CA VAL A 174 -18.90 1.52 -5.55
C VAL A 174 -19.89 1.87 -4.42
N PRO A 175 -20.27 0.92 -3.54
CA PRO A 175 -21.22 1.19 -2.48
C PRO A 175 -20.66 2.16 -1.42
N GLU A 176 -21.57 2.75 -0.64
CA GLU A 176 -21.20 3.54 0.53
C GLU A 176 -20.28 2.77 1.48
N GLY A 177 -19.26 3.46 2.00
CA GLY A 177 -18.25 2.88 2.90
C GLY A 177 -17.33 1.84 2.26
N LYS A 178 -17.34 1.69 0.93
CA LYS A 178 -16.48 0.73 0.21
C LYS A 178 -15.62 1.42 -0.85
N TYR A 179 -14.59 0.69 -1.30
CA TYR A 179 -13.61 1.18 -2.26
C TYR A 179 -13.28 0.13 -3.32
N PHE A 180 -12.97 0.60 -4.52
CA PHE A 180 -12.44 -0.23 -5.60
C PHE A 180 -10.93 -0.02 -5.71
N MET A 181 -10.17 -1.08 -5.48
CA MET A 181 -8.71 -1.05 -5.39
C MET A 181 -8.10 -1.78 -6.59
N MET A 182 -7.00 -1.25 -7.15
CA MET A 182 -6.24 -1.92 -8.20
C MET A 182 -4.75 -1.88 -7.94
N GLY A 183 -4.03 -2.88 -8.44
CA GLY A 183 -2.58 -2.85 -8.51
C GLY A 183 -2.10 -2.01 -9.68
N ASP A 184 -0.97 -1.32 -9.52
CA ASP A 184 -0.30 -0.62 -10.61
C ASP A 184 0.23 -1.62 -11.66
N ASN A 185 0.50 -2.87 -11.26
CA ASN A 185 0.74 -3.96 -12.19
C ASN A 185 -0.60 -4.55 -12.66
N ARG A 186 -1.17 -3.96 -13.72
CA ARG A 186 -2.54 -4.24 -14.16
C ARG A 186 -2.74 -5.68 -14.61
N TYR A 187 -1.72 -6.34 -15.15
CA TYR A 187 -1.86 -7.73 -15.56
C TYR A 187 -1.55 -8.75 -14.46
N ASN A 188 -0.80 -8.37 -13.42
CA ASN A 188 -0.39 -9.28 -12.35
C ASN A 188 -0.74 -8.72 -10.96
N SER A 189 -2.03 -8.62 -10.69
CA SER A 189 -2.56 -8.13 -9.43
C SER A 189 -3.90 -8.79 -9.10
N ALA A 190 -3.94 -9.51 -7.98
CA ALA A 190 -5.20 -9.89 -7.32
C ALA A 190 -5.73 -8.66 -6.58
N ASP A 191 -6.77 -8.05 -7.15
CA ASP A 191 -7.38 -6.80 -6.69
C ASP A 191 -8.92 -6.79 -6.87
N SER A 192 -9.57 -5.63 -6.79
CA SER A 192 -11.03 -5.52 -6.80
C SER A 192 -11.70 -6.02 -8.08
N ARG A 193 -10.93 -6.24 -9.16
CA ARG A 193 -11.42 -6.94 -10.34
C ARG A 193 -11.81 -8.39 -10.04
N TYR A 194 -11.16 -9.00 -9.06
CA TYR A 194 -11.36 -10.39 -8.65
C TYR A 194 -12.17 -10.51 -7.36
N PHE A 195 -11.72 -9.87 -6.26
CA PHE A 195 -12.38 -10.02 -4.94
C PHE A 195 -13.47 -8.98 -4.67
N GLY A 196 -13.73 -8.05 -5.59
CA GLY A 196 -14.73 -7.00 -5.43
C GLY A 196 -14.31 -5.86 -4.52
N PHE A 197 -15.27 -5.19 -3.89
CA PHE A 197 -15.02 -3.96 -3.14
C PHE A 197 -14.47 -4.21 -1.72
N VAL A 198 -13.67 -3.26 -1.24
CA VAL A 198 -13.05 -3.30 0.09
C VAL A 198 -13.78 -2.37 1.04
N ASP A 199 -14.20 -2.87 2.21
CA ASP A 199 -14.80 -2.03 3.26
C ASP A 199 -13.79 -1.06 3.87
N ARG A 200 -14.23 0.17 4.14
CA ARG A 200 -13.42 1.24 4.76
C ARG A 200 -12.71 0.81 6.05
N LYS A 201 -13.36 0.00 6.87
CA LYS A 201 -12.83 -0.54 8.15
C LYS A 201 -11.63 -1.49 7.97
N LEU A 202 -11.45 -2.05 6.77
CA LEU A 202 -10.32 -2.93 6.47
C LEU A 202 -9.07 -2.13 6.10
N ILE A 203 -9.21 -0.83 5.83
CA ILE A 203 -8.11 0.05 5.45
C ILE A 203 -7.29 0.43 6.68
N VAL A 204 -6.03 0.04 6.65
CA VAL A 204 -5.07 0.23 7.74
C VAL A 204 -4.53 1.66 7.75
N GLY A 205 -4.17 2.20 6.59
CA GLY A 205 -3.61 3.54 6.45
C GLY A 205 -3.07 3.82 5.05
N ARG A 206 -2.57 5.04 4.84
CA ARG A 206 -2.01 5.50 3.57
C ARG A 206 -0.53 5.16 3.48
N ALA A 207 -0.10 4.55 2.38
CA ALA A 207 1.30 4.41 2.05
C ALA A 207 1.81 5.72 1.41
N THR A 208 2.89 6.30 1.93
CA THR A 208 3.34 7.63 1.50
C THR A 208 4.76 7.69 0.97
N ALA A 209 5.63 6.74 1.35
CA ALA A 209 7.02 6.74 0.93
C ALA A 209 7.63 5.34 0.98
N ILE A 210 8.69 5.12 0.21
CA ILE A 210 9.62 4.01 0.35
C ILE A 210 10.70 4.45 1.34
N VAL A 211 10.87 3.75 2.46
CA VAL A 211 11.88 4.09 3.47
C VAL A 211 13.21 3.45 3.12
N ILE A 212 13.18 2.16 2.78
CA ILE A 212 14.34 1.34 2.45
C ILE A 212 13.96 0.40 1.31
N SER A 213 14.91 0.04 0.46
CA SER A 213 14.68 -0.86 -0.66
C SER A 213 15.83 -1.85 -0.80
N LEU A 214 15.56 -3.15 -0.65
CA LEU A 214 16.57 -4.21 -0.74
C LEU A 214 16.22 -5.17 -1.87
N ASP A 215 17.20 -5.53 -2.71
CA ASP A 215 16.99 -6.52 -3.76
C ASP A 215 17.04 -7.94 -3.20
N ILE A 216 15.85 -8.49 -2.90
CA ILE A 216 15.69 -9.83 -2.35
C ILE A 216 16.22 -10.94 -3.26
N ASN A 217 16.36 -10.69 -4.56
CA ASN A 217 16.87 -11.66 -5.53
C ASN A 217 18.39 -11.55 -5.74
N ASN A 218 19.03 -10.53 -5.15
CA ASN A 218 20.46 -10.25 -5.32
C ASN A 218 21.11 -10.00 -3.96
N MET A 219 21.06 -11.00 -3.08
CA MET A 219 21.66 -10.99 -1.73
C MET A 219 21.31 -9.74 -0.90
N TYR A 220 20.08 -9.23 -1.01
CA TYR A 220 19.62 -8.04 -0.30
C TYR A 220 20.48 -6.78 -0.56
N LYS A 221 21.08 -6.66 -1.74
CA LYS A 221 21.81 -5.44 -2.12
C LYS A 221 20.89 -4.22 -2.00
N PRO A 222 21.35 -3.12 -1.36
CA PRO A 222 20.55 -1.92 -1.22
C PRO A 222 20.34 -1.22 -2.57
N ARG A 223 19.10 -0.79 -2.81
CA ARG A 223 18.68 0.03 -3.95
C ARG A 223 18.54 1.48 -3.49
N PHE A 224 19.68 2.15 -3.33
CA PHE A 224 19.77 3.48 -2.69
C PHE A 224 18.94 4.55 -3.41
N GLU A 225 18.78 4.43 -4.72
CA GLU A 225 17.97 5.30 -5.56
C GLU A 225 16.48 5.29 -5.19
N ARG A 226 16.03 4.32 -4.39
CA ARG A 226 14.64 4.19 -3.92
C ARG A 226 14.47 4.57 -2.45
N PHE A 227 15.52 5.00 -1.75
CA PHE A 227 15.44 5.29 -0.32
C PHE A 227 14.79 6.67 -0.10
N PHE A 228 13.86 6.73 0.84
CA PHE A 228 13.09 7.93 1.21
C PHE A 228 12.26 8.54 0.07
N GLU A 229 11.99 7.76 -0.97
CA GLU A 229 11.25 8.21 -2.14
C GLU A 229 9.76 8.31 -1.86
N ARG A 230 9.15 9.42 -2.28
CA ARG A 230 7.71 9.64 -2.08
C ARG A 230 6.93 8.81 -3.10
N LEU A 231 5.83 8.23 -2.64
CA LEU A 231 4.91 7.52 -3.52
C LEU A 231 3.99 8.53 -4.23
N PRO A 232 3.74 8.34 -5.54
CA PRO A 232 2.85 9.19 -6.33
C PRO A 232 1.37 9.01 -5.98
#